data_AF-A0A3C1B5Z9-F1
#
_entry.id   AF-A0A3C1B5Z9-F1
#
_cell.length_a   1.000
_cell.length_b   1.000
_cell.length_c   1.000
_cell.angle_alpha   90.00
_cell.angle_beta   90.00
_cell.angle_gamma   90.00
#
_symmetry.space_group_name_H-M   'P 1'
#
loop_
_entity.id
_entity.type
_entity.pdbx_description
1 polymer ?
#
loop_
_entity_poly.entity_id
_entity_poly.type
_entity_poly.pdbx_seq_one_letter_code
_entity_poly.pdbx_strand_id
1 'polypeptide(L)'
;PASFSEHLAWSTHAENFLNDLLPLPYTEKTLKQIIRHIDQVQATLGRQMLLENPSSYLQFSESTYSEPAFLNAVVAQTGYGLLLDVNNVFISCHNLNMSAEAHLNELNCATVGEIHLAGHSTDPLEQGGDLLIDSHAAPVADPICRLYENTLRHTGPKASLIEWDTNMPEWSVLNGEVMQAACLLEQLICKYQ
;
A
#
# COMPACT_ATOMS: atom_id res chain seq x y z
N PRO A 1 -16.43 12.56 -6.61
CA PRO A 1 -15.91 11.65 -5.54
C PRO A 1 -14.99 12.46 -4.62
N ALA A 2 -14.82 12.06 -3.35
CA ALA A 2 -13.96 12.77 -2.38
C ALA A 2 -12.47 12.54 -2.67
N SER A 3 -12.04 11.29 -2.86
CA SER A 3 -10.70 10.88 -3.35
C SER A 3 -10.82 10.11 -4.68
N PHE A 4 -9.70 9.84 -5.34
CA PHE A 4 -9.60 8.93 -6.49
C PHE A 4 -8.20 8.30 -6.44
N SER A 5 -8.13 6.98 -6.38
CA SER A 5 -6.89 6.21 -6.36
C SER A 5 -6.86 5.18 -7.48
N GLU A 6 -5.66 4.73 -7.84
CA GLU A 6 -5.43 3.55 -8.67
C GLU A 6 -4.12 2.87 -8.24
N HIS A 7 -3.94 1.63 -8.66
CA HIS A 7 -2.79 0.82 -8.31
C HIS A 7 -1.59 1.04 -9.23
N LEU A 8 -0.40 0.91 -8.65
CA LEU A 8 0.83 0.76 -9.42
C LEU A 8 1.03 -0.71 -9.84
N ALA A 9 0.42 -1.10 -10.95
CA ALA A 9 0.45 -2.49 -11.38
C ALA A 9 0.43 -2.66 -12.90
N TRP A 10 0.81 -3.86 -13.35
CA TRP A 10 0.44 -4.33 -14.68
C TRP A 10 -0.38 -5.62 -14.57
N SER A 11 -1.59 -5.59 -15.12
CA SER A 11 -2.55 -6.70 -15.15
C SER A 11 -2.63 -7.39 -16.52
N THR A 12 -1.70 -7.14 -17.46
CA THR A 12 -1.66 -7.82 -18.76
C THR A 12 -0.26 -8.26 -19.20
N HIS A 13 -0.16 -9.44 -19.82
CA HIS A 13 1.03 -9.84 -20.58
C HIS A 13 0.58 -10.56 -21.85
N ALA A 14 0.88 -9.98 -23.01
CA ALA A 14 0.36 -10.41 -24.30
C ALA A 14 -1.18 -10.50 -24.31
N GLU A 15 -1.76 -11.69 -24.48
CA GLU A 15 -3.21 -11.93 -24.51
C GLU A 15 -3.81 -12.30 -23.14
N ASN A 16 -2.97 -12.41 -22.10
CA ASN A 16 -3.41 -12.87 -20.78
C ASN A 16 -3.61 -11.71 -19.82
N PHE A 17 -4.75 -11.74 -19.11
CA PHE A 17 -5.02 -10.91 -17.94
C PHE A 17 -4.59 -11.68 -16.69
N LEU A 18 -3.89 -11.02 -15.79
CA LEU A 18 -3.49 -11.60 -14.52
C LEU A 18 -4.36 -10.99 -13.42
N ASN A 19 -4.86 -11.85 -12.53
CA ASN A 19 -5.66 -11.41 -11.38
C ASN A 19 -4.80 -10.66 -10.37
N ASP A 20 -3.53 -11.06 -10.24
CA ASP A 20 -2.58 -10.40 -9.37
C ASP A 20 -1.88 -9.24 -10.07
N LEU A 21 -1.74 -8.15 -9.32
CA LEU A 21 -0.99 -6.96 -9.70
C LEU A 21 0.51 -7.31 -9.67
N LEU A 22 1.05 -7.70 -10.83
CA LEU A 22 2.46 -8.10 -10.89
C LEU A 22 3.39 -6.90 -10.58
N PRO A 23 4.51 -7.16 -9.87
CA PRO A 23 5.49 -6.12 -9.59
C PRO A 23 6.08 -5.56 -10.88
N LEU A 24 6.49 -4.30 -10.83
CA LEU A 24 7.15 -3.60 -11.92
C LEU A 24 8.65 -3.48 -11.62
N PRO A 25 9.52 -3.54 -12.64
CA PRO A 25 10.92 -3.20 -12.43
C PRO A 25 11.02 -1.69 -12.14
N TYR A 26 11.51 -1.32 -10.95
CA TYR A 26 11.65 0.07 -10.54
C TYR A 26 12.88 0.69 -11.19
N THR A 27 12.72 1.10 -12.45
CA THR A 27 13.76 1.72 -13.28
C THR A 27 13.35 3.12 -13.70
N GLU A 28 14.33 3.92 -14.12
CA GLU A 28 14.09 5.25 -14.71
C GLU A 28 13.16 5.20 -15.94
N LYS A 29 13.21 4.11 -16.72
CA LYS A 29 12.31 3.92 -17.87
C LYS A 29 10.86 3.74 -17.42
N THR A 30 10.63 2.86 -16.44
CA THR A 30 9.31 2.61 -15.84
C THR A 30 8.75 3.88 -15.22
N LEU A 31 9.60 4.60 -14.46
CA LEU A 31 9.26 5.88 -13.82
C LEU A 31 8.68 6.89 -14.82
N LYS A 32 9.37 7.12 -15.94
CA LYS A 32 8.91 8.03 -17.00
C LYS A 32 7.59 7.62 -17.64
N GLN A 33 7.30 6.31 -17.72
CA GLN A 33 6.04 5.82 -18.27
C GLN A 33 4.88 6.08 -17.31
N ILE A 34 5.08 5.77 -16.03
CA ILE A 34 4.06 5.98 -14.99
C ILE A 34 3.74 7.46 -14.82
N ILE A 35 4.76 8.33 -14.76
CA ILE A 35 4.58 9.79 -14.69
C ILE A 35 3.68 10.29 -15.80
N ARG A 36 3.93 9.86 -17.05
CA ARG A 36 3.13 10.25 -18.21
C ARG A 36 1.66 9.82 -18.09
N HIS A 37 1.42 8.60 -17.62
CA HIS A 37 0.06 8.10 -17.45
C HIS A 37 -0.68 8.82 -16.32
N ILE A 38 -0.02 9.08 -15.19
CA ILE A 38 -0.59 9.85 -14.09
C ILE A 38 -0.93 11.26 -14.56
N ASP A 39 -0.02 11.94 -15.26
CA ASP A 39 -0.28 13.28 -15.80
C ASP A 39 -1.48 13.29 -16.75
N GLN A 40 -1.59 12.29 -17.62
CA GLN A 40 -2.73 12.14 -18.53
C GLN A 40 -4.05 11.97 -17.75
N VAL A 41 -4.07 11.11 -16.73
CA VAL A 41 -5.26 10.87 -15.90
C VAL A 41 -5.65 12.14 -15.14
N GLN A 42 -4.70 12.79 -14.47
CA GLN A 42 -4.97 14.02 -13.70
C GLN A 42 -5.43 15.17 -14.62
N ALA A 43 -4.81 15.35 -15.78
CA ALA A 43 -5.21 16.36 -16.75
C ALA A 43 -6.62 16.10 -17.31
N THR A 44 -6.99 14.83 -17.47
CA THR A 44 -8.32 14.43 -17.96
C THR A 44 -9.39 14.61 -16.90
N LEU A 45 -9.11 14.21 -15.66
CA LEU A 45 -10.06 14.25 -14.54
C LEU A 45 -10.11 15.62 -13.84
N GLY A 46 -9.11 16.48 -14.06
CA GLY A 46 -9.00 17.81 -13.46
C GLY A 46 -8.81 17.77 -11.94
N ARG A 47 -8.22 16.70 -11.40
CA ARG A 47 -8.05 16.51 -9.95
C ARG A 47 -6.81 15.70 -9.62
N GLN A 48 -6.37 15.83 -8.36
CA GLN A 48 -5.29 15.01 -7.82
C GLN A 48 -5.74 13.55 -7.71
N MET A 49 -4.85 12.66 -8.11
CA MET A 49 -4.97 11.22 -7.99
C MET A 49 -4.08 10.72 -6.83
N LEU A 50 -4.48 9.63 -6.19
CA LEU A 50 -3.62 8.86 -5.31
C LEU A 50 -3.10 7.62 -6.04
N LEU A 51 -1.83 7.25 -5.85
CA LEU A 51 -1.30 5.96 -6.31
C LEU A 51 -1.15 5.07 -5.09
N GLU A 52 -1.52 3.81 -5.23
CA GLU A 52 -1.38 2.81 -4.18
C GLU A 52 -0.10 1.97 -4.36
N ASN A 53 0.60 1.70 -3.25
CA ASN A 53 1.74 0.79 -3.25
C ASN A 53 1.27 -0.67 -3.35
N PRO A 54 1.83 -1.48 -4.26
CA PRO A 54 1.42 -2.87 -4.43
C PRO A 54 2.05 -3.77 -3.37
N SER A 55 1.46 -4.96 -3.17
CA SER A 55 2.16 -6.09 -2.58
C SER A 55 3.17 -6.68 -3.57
N SER A 56 4.40 -6.94 -3.11
CA SER A 56 5.52 -7.41 -3.91
C SER A 56 6.03 -8.76 -3.43
N TYR A 57 5.96 -9.77 -4.30
CA TYR A 57 6.42 -11.14 -4.02
C TYR A 57 7.83 -11.43 -4.58
N LEU A 58 8.29 -10.59 -5.50
CA LEU A 58 9.61 -10.66 -6.10
C LEU A 58 10.12 -9.26 -6.42
N GLN A 59 11.44 -9.11 -6.46
CA GLN A 59 12.10 -7.88 -6.88
C GLN A 59 12.88 -8.14 -8.17
N PHE A 60 12.69 -7.29 -9.18
CA PHE A 60 13.45 -7.37 -10.42
C PHE A 60 14.90 -6.92 -10.21
N SER A 61 15.85 -7.72 -10.70
CA SER A 61 17.29 -7.43 -10.61
C SER A 61 17.70 -6.12 -11.32
N GLU A 62 16.92 -5.71 -12.30
CA GLU A 62 17.09 -4.50 -13.08
C GLU A 62 16.61 -3.25 -12.35
N SER A 63 15.91 -3.40 -11.21
CA SER A 63 15.43 -2.26 -10.41
C SER A 63 16.61 -1.46 -9.87
N THR A 64 16.59 -0.16 -10.15
CA THR A 64 17.61 0.79 -9.70
C THR A 64 17.12 1.65 -8.53
N TYR A 65 15.84 1.55 -8.19
CA TYR A 65 15.21 2.18 -7.04
C TYR A 65 14.72 1.11 -6.06
N SER A 66 14.70 1.45 -4.77
CA SER A 66 13.80 0.81 -3.81
C SER A 66 12.36 1.21 -4.14
N GLU A 67 11.37 0.44 -3.68
CA GLU A 67 9.95 0.82 -3.84
C GLU A 67 9.65 2.20 -3.20
N PRO A 68 10.09 2.52 -1.96
CA PRO A 68 9.90 3.85 -1.40
C PRO A 68 10.53 4.97 -2.23
N ALA A 69 11.77 4.79 -2.68
CA ALA A 69 12.45 5.79 -3.51
C ALA A 69 11.73 5.99 -4.84
N PHE A 70 11.21 4.91 -5.43
CA PHE A 70 10.44 4.96 -6.66
C PHE A 70 9.14 5.75 -6.46
N LEU A 71 8.33 5.41 -5.46
CA LEU A 71 7.07 6.11 -5.16
C LEU A 71 7.31 7.60 -4.86
N ASN A 72 8.31 7.91 -4.04
CA ASN A 72 8.74 9.28 -3.77
C ASN A 72 9.10 10.05 -5.04
N ALA A 73 9.84 9.42 -5.97
CA ALA A 73 10.26 10.04 -7.22
C ALA A 73 9.09 10.29 -8.17
N VAL A 74 8.09 9.40 -8.19
CA VAL A 74 6.84 9.65 -8.92
C VAL A 74 6.15 10.87 -8.28
N VAL A 75 6.04 10.94 -6.93
CA VAL A 75 5.23 11.98 -6.25
C VAL A 75 5.82 13.35 -6.51
N ALA A 76 7.14 13.45 -6.37
CA ALA A 76 7.87 14.69 -6.60
C ALA A 76 7.67 15.25 -8.03
N GLN A 77 7.38 14.41 -9.02
CA GLN A 77 7.29 14.83 -10.42
C GLN A 77 5.89 15.13 -10.92
N THR A 78 4.85 14.45 -10.42
CA THR A 78 3.45 14.67 -10.90
C THR A 78 2.56 15.39 -9.89
N GLY A 79 3.02 15.55 -8.63
CA GLY A 79 2.22 16.13 -7.56
C GLY A 79 1.04 15.25 -7.10
N TYR A 80 1.00 13.98 -7.50
CA TYR A 80 0.01 13.01 -7.01
C TYR A 80 0.26 12.67 -5.52
N GLY A 81 -0.74 12.13 -4.82
CA GLY A 81 -0.59 11.70 -3.42
C GLY A 81 -0.42 10.19 -3.26
N LEU A 82 0.08 9.72 -2.12
CA LEU A 82 0.18 8.29 -1.85
C LEU A 82 -1.10 7.80 -1.15
N LEU A 83 -1.70 6.72 -1.65
CA LEU A 83 -2.55 5.86 -0.85
C LEU A 83 -1.62 4.78 -0.30
N LEU A 84 -1.41 4.78 1.01
CA LEU A 84 -0.47 3.87 1.65
C LEU A 84 -1.22 2.67 2.20
N ASP A 85 -1.16 1.54 1.51
CA ASP A 85 -1.59 0.28 2.11
C ASP A 85 -0.47 -0.29 2.98
N VAL A 86 -0.73 -0.32 4.28
CA VAL A 86 0.19 -0.83 5.30
C VAL A 86 0.25 -2.36 5.26
N ASN A 87 -0.81 -3.04 4.83
CA ASN A 87 -0.80 -4.49 4.62
C ASN A 87 0.17 -4.83 3.49
N ASN A 88 0.10 -4.14 2.35
CA ASN A 88 1.07 -4.30 1.26
C ASN A 88 2.52 -4.06 1.67
N VAL A 89 2.81 -3.03 2.47
CA VAL A 89 4.17 -2.83 3.01
C VAL A 89 4.61 -4.01 3.86
N PHE A 90 3.72 -4.53 4.72
CA PHE A 90 4.02 -5.66 5.60
C PHE A 90 4.29 -6.94 4.79
N ILE A 91 3.43 -7.26 3.82
CA ILE A 91 3.57 -8.43 2.93
C ILE A 91 4.87 -8.33 2.14
N SER A 92 5.10 -7.22 1.44
CA SER A 92 6.31 -7.00 0.63
C SER A 92 7.57 -7.17 1.46
N CYS A 93 7.61 -6.57 2.65
CA CYS A 93 8.79 -6.64 3.50
C CYS A 93 9.00 -8.03 4.10
N HIS A 94 7.93 -8.74 4.48
CA HIS A 94 8.03 -10.12 4.94
C HIS A 94 8.58 -11.04 3.85
N ASN A 95 7.94 -11.02 2.68
CA ASN A 95 8.26 -11.93 1.57
C ASN A 95 9.67 -11.68 0.99
N LEU A 96 10.13 -10.42 1.00
CA LEU A 96 11.45 -10.03 0.49
C LEU A 96 12.54 -9.96 1.57
N ASN A 97 12.26 -10.38 2.82
CA ASN A 97 13.19 -10.27 3.95
C ASN A 97 13.74 -8.84 4.17
N MET A 98 12.85 -7.84 4.07
CA MET A 98 13.14 -6.43 4.30
C MET A 98 12.51 -5.93 5.61
N SER A 99 12.92 -4.75 6.07
CA SER A 99 12.32 -4.11 7.24
C SER A 99 11.19 -3.17 6.83
N ALA A 100 9.97 -3.46 7.30
CA ALA A 100 8.81 -2.59 7.09
C ALA A 100 8.99 -1.20 7.74
N GLU A 101 9.66 -1.13 8.89
CA GLU A 101 9.97 0.16 9.51
C GLU A 101 10.95 0.98 8.66
N ALA A 102 11.99 0.35 8.10
CA ALA A 102 12.93 1.02 7.21
C ALA A 102 12.24 1.50 5.92
N HIS A 103 11.33 0.69 5.38
CA HIS A 103 10.52 1.03 4.21
C HIS A 103 9.69 2.29 4.48
N LEU A 104 8.95 2.33 5.59
CA LEU A 104 8.13 3.51 5.97
C LEU A 104 8.97 4.76 6.23
N ASN A 105 10.15 4.60 6.85
CA ASN A 105 11.06 5.72 7.13
C ASN A 105 11.65 6.34 5.85
N GLU A 106 11.75 5.58 4.77
CA GLU A 106 12.20 6.07 3.47
C GLU A 106 11.08 6.77 2.69
N LEU A 107 9.81 6.41 2.93
CA LEU A 107 8.66 7.06 2.29
C LEU A 107 8.49 8.50 2.78
N ASN A 108 8.18 9.40 1.84
CA ASN A 108 7.77 10.76 2.17
C ASN A 108 6.33 10.77 2.69
N CYS A 109 6.16 10.44 3.97
CA CYS A 109 4.85 10.31 4.62
C CYS A 109 3.97 11.57 4.56
N ALA A 110 4.54 12.76 4.26
CA ALA A 110 3.77 13.98 4.07
C ALA A 110 2.85 13.93 2.82
N THR A 111 3.15 13.05 1.86
CA THR A 111 2.38 12.88 0.62
C THR A 111 1.23 11.89 0.74
N VAL A 112 1.17 11.17 1.87
CA VAL A 112 0.09 10.20 2.14
C VAL A 112 -1.24 10.94 2.32
N GLY A 113 -2.19 10.63 1.44
CA GLY A 113 -3.55 11.15 1.47
C GLY A 113 -4.53 10.25 2.20
N GLU A 114 -4.32 8.94 2.11
CA GLU A 114 -5.21 7.89 2.64
C GLU A 114 -4.36 6.68 3.06
N ILE A 115 -4.82 5.93 4.05
CA ILE A 115 -4.14 4.72 4.55
C ILE A 115 -5.10 3.54 4.47
N HIS A 116 -4.64 2.42 3.93
CA HIS A 116 -5.41 1.17 3.92
C HIS A 116 -4.83 0.16 4.91
N LEU A 117 -5.72 -0.68 5.41
CA LEU A 117 -5.44 -1.77 6.34
C LEU A 117 -6.25 -2.98 5.91
N ALA A 118 -5.60 -4.12 5.81
CA ALA A 118 -6.25 -5.38 5.51
C ALA A 118 -5.59 -6.53 6.27
N GLY A 119 -6.21 -7.69 6.25
CA GLY A 119 -5.54 -8.94 6.58
C GLY A 119 -5.10 -9.71 5.33
N HIS A 120 -4.26 -10.71 5.56
CA HIS A 120 -3.66 -11.53 4.51
C HIS A 120 -3.79 -13.02 4.83
N SER A 121 -3.59 -13.85 3.82
CA SER A 121 -3.48 -15.30 3.97
C SER A 121 -2.02 -15.74 3.93
N THR A 122 -1.77 -16.96 4.36
CA THR A 122 -0.43 -17.56 4.43
C THR A 122 -0.38 -18.83 3.59
N ASP A 123 0.61 -18.92 2.69
CA ASP A 123 0.89 -20.10 1.89
C ASP A 123 2.24 -20.72 2.32
N PRO A 124 2.25 -21.95 2.88
CA PRO A 124 3.49 -22.58 3.35
C PRO A 124 4.47 -22.83 2.21
N LEU A 125 5.75 -22.47 2.41
CA LEU A 125 6.82 -22.74 1.46
C LEU A 125 7.41 -24.13 1.67
N GLU A 126 7.74 -24.83 0.58
CA GLU A 126 8.39 -26.16 0.64
C GLU A 126 9.72 -26.15 1.42
N GLN A 127 10.40 -25.00 1.42
CA GLN A 127 11.69 -24.79 2.09
C GLN A 127 11.56 -24.34 3.55
N GLY A 128 10.32 -24.22 4.06
CA GLY A 128 9.99 -23.72 5.40
C GLY A 128 9.71 -22.21 5.42
N GLY A 129 8.85 -21.80 6.36
CA GLY A 129 8.28 -20.45 6.41
C GLY A 129 7.00 -20.33 5.59
N ASP A 130 6.38 -19.16 5.65
CA ASP A 130 5.12 -18.86 4.95
C ASP A 130 5.31 -17.71 3.98
N LEU A 131 4.72 -17.80 2.80
CA LEU A 131 4.52 -16.69 1.88
C LEU A 131 3.24 -15.97 2.29
N LEU A 132 3.31 -14.66 2.54
CA LEU A 132 2.10 -13.88 2.82
C LEU A 132 1.45 -13.50 1.49
N ILE A 133 0.15 -13.74 1.36
CA ILE A 133 -0.64 -13.47 0.17
C ILE A 133 -1.65 -12.36 0.47
N ASP A 134 -1.64 -11.36 -0.40
CA ASP A 134 -2.50 -10.20 -0.37
C ASP A 134 -3.93 -10.54 -0.77
N SER A 135 -4.66 -11.21 0.13
CA SER A 135 -5.99 -11.76 -0.13
C SER A 135 -7.14 -10.92 0.38
N HIS A 136 -6.88 -9.97 1.28
CA HIS A 136 -7.90 -9.13 1.93
C HIS A 136 -9.10 -9.95 2.44
N ALA A 137 -8.81 -11.13 2.95
CA ALA A 137 -9.80 -12.15 3.28
C ALA A 137 -9.68 -12.65 4.73
N ALA A 138 -8.94 -11.90 5.55
CA ALA A 138 -8.67 -12.22 6.93
C ALA A 138 -8.68 -10.94 7.78
N PRO A 139 -8.82 -11.06 9.11
CA PRO A 139 -8.72 -9.90 9.99
C PRO A 139 -7.34 -9.24 9.95
N VAL A 140 -7.31 -7.93 10.20
CA VAL A 140 -6.08 -7.14 10.31
C VAL A 140 -5.23 -7.68 11.45
N ALA A 141 -4.04 -8.18 11.13
CA ALA A 141 -3.17 -8.82 12.09
C ALA A 141 -2.53 -7.82 13.06
N ASP A 142 -2.24 -8.25 14.30
CA ASP A 142 -1.58 -7.42 15.32
C ASP A 142 -0.30 -6.71 14.84
N PRO A 143 0.61 -7.35 14.06
CA PRO A 143 1.78 -6.67 13.53
C PRO A 143 1.44 -5.51 12.59
N ILE A 144 0.37 -5.63 11.79
CA ILE A 144 -0.12 -4.57 10.90
C ILE A 144 -0.70 -3.43 11.72
N CYS A 145 -1.48 -3.72 12.77
CA CYS A 145 -1.98 -2.70 13.70
C CYS A 145 -0.84 -1.88 14.34
N ARG A 146 0.28 -2.53 14.72
CA ARG A 146 1.47 -1.85 15.26
C ARG A 146 2.18 -1.02 14.18
N LEU A 147 2.28 -1.55 12.97
CA LEU A 147 2.88 -0.85 11.84
C LEU A 147 2.05 0.40 11.49
N TYR A 148 0.72 0.29 11.51
CA TYR A 148 -0.23 1.39 11.33
C TYR A 148 -0.05 2.48 12.39
N GLU A 149 0.04 2.11 13.66
CA GLU A 149 0.31 3.09 14.73
C GLU A 149 1.64 3.84 14.47
N ASN A 150 2.68 3.14 13.98
CA ASN A 150 3.92 3.77 13.60
C ASN A 150 3.75 4.70 12.38
N THR A 151 3.05 4.26 11.34
CA THR A 151 2.72 5.06 10.15
C THR A 151 2.04 6.37 10.56
N LEU A 152 1.02 6.30 11.42
CA LEU A 152 0.29 7.46 11.92
C LEU A 152 1.18 8.50 12.61
N ARG A 153 2.25 8.07 13.31
CA ARG A 153 3.22 9.00 13.92
C ARG A 153 4.03 9.78 12.87
N HIS A 154 4.20 9.23 11.67
CA HIS A 154 4.94 9.87 10.59
C HIS A 154 4.03 10.70 9.67
N THR A 155 2.83 10.20 9.36
CA THR A 155 1.87 10.86 8.47
C THR A 155 1.03 11.93 9.18
N GLY A 156 0.92 11.85 10.50
CA GLY A 156 -0.19 12.45 11.25
C GLY A 156 -1.50 11.67 11.01
N PRO A 157 -2.62 12.13 11.59
CA PRO A 157 -3.90 11.49 11.40
C PRO A 157 -4.34 11.59 9.93
N LYS A 158 -4.67 10.45 9.32
CA LYS A 158 -5.16 10.35 7.94
C LYS A 158 -6.46 9.55 7.92
N ALA A 159 -7.26 9.77 6.88
CA ALA A 159 -8.40 8.88 6.62
C ALA A 159 -7.85 7.45 6.45
N SER A 160 -8.49 6.49 7.11
CA SER A 160 -8.09 5.10 7.04
C SER A 160 -9.27 4.21 6.72
N LEU A 161 -9.03 3.20 5.90
CA LEU A 161 -10.04 2.26 5.41
C LEU A 161 -9.60 0.84 5.74
N ILE A 162 -10.54 0.01 6.21
CA ILE A 162 -10.34 -1.42 6.40
C ILE A 162 -10.82 -2.12 5.12
N GLU A 163 -9.94 -2.82 4.44
CA GLU A 163 -10.24 -3.55 3.21
C GLU A 163 -10.58 -5.01 3.46
N TRP A 164 -11.62 -5.47 2.77
CA TRP A 164 -12.06 -6.85 2.72
C TRP A 164 -12.64 -7.14 1.34
N ASP A 165 -11.99 -8.02 0.58
CA ASP A 165 -12.38 -8.34 -0.79
C ASP A 165 -13.22 -9.62 -0.88
N THR A 166 -12.85 -10.63 -0.08
CA THR A 166 -13.51 -11.93 -0.07
C THR A 166 -13.68 -12.47 1.34
N ASN A 167 -14.48 -13.54 1.51
CA ASN A 167 -14.76 -14.16 2.81
C ASN A 167 -15.24 -13.16 3.89
N MET A 168 -16.07 -12.19 3.47
CA MET A 168 -16.60 -11.13 4.33
C MET A 168 -17.10 -11.68 5.68
N PRO A 169 -16.57 -11.16 6.81
CA PRO A 169 -16.98 -11.63 8.11
C PRO A 169 -18.33 -11.03 8.50
N GLU A 170 -18.88 -11.50 9.62
CA GLU A 170 -20.04 -10.86 10.24
C GLU A 170 -19.75 -9.39 10.55
N TRP A 171 -20.78 -8.54 10.44
CA TRP A 171 -20.66 -7.09 10.65
C TRP A 171 -19.96 -6.73 11.97
N SER A 172 -20.20 -7.48 13.04
CA SER A 172 -19.58 -7.22 14.34
C SER A 172 -18.05 -7.33 14.32
N VAL A 173 -17.49 -8.19 13.47
CA VAL A 173 -16.04 -8.34 13.31
C VAL A 173 -15.49 -7.14 12.54
N LEU A 174 -16.06 -6.84 11.37
CA LEU A 174 -15.65 -5.71 10.54
C LEU A 174 -15.74 -4.39 11.31
N ASN A 175 -16.85 -4.15 12.00
CA ASN A 175 -17.02 -2.96 12.83
C ASN A 175 -16.01 -2.94 14.00
N GLY A 176 -15.65 -4.09 14.55
CA GLY A 176 -14.61 -4.20 15.57
C GLY A 176 -13.26 -3.68 15.08
N GLU A 177 -12.87 -4.05 13.85
CA GLU A 177 -11.62 -3.58 13.22
C GLU A 177 -11.66 -2.09 12.93
N VAL A 178 -12.78 -1.59 12.41
CA VAL A 178 -12.99 -0.15 12.20
C VAL A 178 -12.85 0.62 13.51
N MET A 179 -13.45 0.13 14.61
CA MET A 179 -13.33 0.75 15.93
C MET A 179 -11.90 0.68 16.47
N GLN A 180 -11.16 -0.41 16.21
CA GLN A 180 -9.77 -0.55 16.62
C GLN A 180 -8.88 0.47 15.90
N ALA A 181 -9.01 0.60 14.58
CA ALA A 181 -8.26 1.60 13.81
C ALA A 181 -8.63 3.02 14.22
N ALA A 182 -9.93 3.30 14.42
CA ALA A 182 -10.40 4.60 14.91
C ALA A 182 -9.82 4.95 16.29
N CYS A 183 -9.75 3.99 17.20
CA CYS A 183 -9.15 4.19 18.52
C CYS A 183 -7.66 4.60 18.43
N LEU A 184 -6.88 3.92 17.58
CA LEU A 184 -5.47 4.28 17.35
C LEU A 184 -5.31 5.68 16.76
N LEU A 185 -6.19 6.05 15.82
CA LEU A 185 -6.22 7.37 15.22
C LEU A 185 -6.56 8.46 16.24
N GLU A 186 -7.59 8.25 17.07
CA GLU A 186 -8.02 9.17 18.12
C GLU A 186 -6.96 9.37 19.21
N GLN A 187 -6.28 8.29 19.62
CA GLN A 187 -5.18 8.36 20.59
C GLN A 187 -4.06 9.27 20.09
N LEU A 188 -3.75 9.24 18.79
CA LEU A 188 -2.78 10.14 18.20
C LEU A 188 -3.29 11.59 18.25
N ILE A 189 -4.53 11.85 17.82
CA ILE A 189 -5.12 13.19 17.82
C ILE A 189 -5.07 13.82 19.22
N CYS A 190 -5.47 13.07 20.26
CA CYS A 190 -5.46 13.56 21.63
C CYS A 190 -4.04 13.82 22.18
N LYS A 191 -3.00 13.16 21.65
CA LYS A 191 -1.62 13.32 22.11
C LYS A 191 -0.94 14.58 21.56
N TYR A 192 -1.43 15.13 20.45
CA TYR A 192 -0.86 16.31 19.78
C TYR A 192 -1.76 17.56 19.86
N GLN A 193 -2.80 17.52 20.70
CA GLN A 193 -3.56 18.69 21.18
C GLN A 193 -2.99 19.18 22.52
#